data_AF-A0AAP5HHP9-F1
#
_entry.id   AF-A0AAP5HHP9-F1
#
_cell.length_a   1.000
_cell.length_b   1.000
_cell.length_c   1.000
_cell.angle_alpha   90.00
_cell.angle_beta   90.00
_cell.angle_gamma   90.00
#
_symmetry.space_group_name_H-M   'P 1'
#
loop_
_entity.id
_entity.type
_entity.pdbx_description
1 polymer ?
#
loop_
_entity_poly.entity_id
_entity_poly.type
_entity_poly.pdbx_seq_one_letter_code
_entity_poly.pdbx_strand_id
1 'polypeptide(L)'
;MKTMNAGGDTARDEARPSAEHLARYARNYRMITDQPERFYWLWQEAMAHSLLLEQQAEVSCPDHAGLTALQLAEGARATARLFAFLLAEAPAHKTEHFEAKIMVYEAMAFDEDEIRRTRTSWMVEAAMQQDARELGISLSKIAVEPGGSPSRH
;
A
#
# COMPACT_ATOMS: atom_id res chain seq x y z
N MET A 1 -48.08 -18.62 -34.36
CA MET A 1 -47.81 -17.29 -33.79
C MET A 1 -47.55 -17.45 -32.31
N LYS A 2 -46.28 -17.44 -31.88
CA LYS A 2 -45.89 -17.48 -30.47
C LYS A 2 -44.95 -16.30 -30.27
N THR A 3 -45.50 -15.22 -29.73
CA THR A 3 -44.78 -14.01 -29.37
C THR A 3 -43.85 -14.33 -28.20
N MET A 4 -42.54 -14.39 -28.46
CA MET A 4 -41.54 -14.42 -27.40
C MET A 4 -41.36 -12.99 -26.88
N ASN A 5 -41.56 -12.85 -25.56
CA ASN A 5 -41.43 -11.62 -24.81
C ASN A 5 -40.05 -10.98 -24.98
N ALA A 6 -39.98 -9.87 -25.71
CA ALA A 6 -38.80 -9.03 -25.86
C ALA A 6 -38.76 -7.88 -24.82
N GLY A 7 -39.09 -8.17 -23.56
CA GLY A 7 -39.38 -7.11 -22.58
C GLY A 7 -38.77 -7.27 -21.19
N GLY A 8 -37.78 -8.15 -21.00
CA GLY A 8 -37.35 -8.55 -19.65
C GLY A 8 -35.95 -8.15 -19.18
N ASP A 9 -34.98 -7.88 -20.05
CA ASP A 9 -33.56 -8.08 -19.64
C ASP A 9 -32.54 -7.06 -20.19
N THR A 10 -32.95 -5.95 -20.80
CA THR A 10 -31.98 -4.99 -21.39
C THR A 10 -31.21 -4.18 -20.33
N ALA A 11 -31.88 -3.77 -19.25
CA ALA A 11 -31.23 -3.05 -18.13
C ALA A 11 -30.26 -3.94 -17.32
N ARG A 12 -30.45 -5.26 -17.33
CA ARG A 12 -29.54 -6.23 -16.71
C ARG A 12 -28.34 -6.54 -17.59
N ASP A 13 -28.47 -6.41 -18.90
CA ASP A 13 -27.39 -6.69 -19.86
C ASP A 13 -26.45 -5.49 -20.02
N GLU A 14 -26.97 -4.25 -20.01
CA GLU A 14 -26.15 -3.02 -19.99
C GLU A 14 -25.32 -2.85 -18.70
N ALA A 15 -25.77 -3.46 -17.60
CA ALA A 15 -25.06 -3.45 -16.32
C ALA A 15 -23.92 -4.48 -16.22
N ARG A 16 -23.76 -5.37 -17.23
CA ARG A 16 -22.69 -6.37 -17.21
C ARG A 16 -21.34 -5.74 -17.54
N PRO A 17 -20.24 -6.21 -16.92
CA PRO A 17 -18.91 -5.76 -17.29
C PRO A 17 -18.63 -6.03 -18.78
N SER A 18 -18.14 -5.02 -19.48
CA SER A 18 -17.60 -5.20 -20.83
C SER A 18 -16.35 -6.07 -20.80
N ALA A 19 -15.93 -6.57 -21.97
CA ALA A 19 -14.66 -7.30 -22.10
C ALA A 19 -13.46 -6.46 -21.62
N GLU A 20 -13.49 -5.15 -21.82
CA GLU A 20 -12.45 -4.23 -21.34
C GLU A 20 -12.43 -4.14 -19.81
N HIS A 21 -13.61 -4.06 -19.17
CA HIS A 21 -13.72 -4.09 -17.71
C HIS A 21 -13.15 -5.38 -17.14
N LEU A 22 -13.53 -6.54 -17.70
CA LEU A 22 -13.02 -7.84 -17.26
C LEU A 22 -11.50 -7.94 -17.46
N ALA A 23 -10.96 -7.45 -18.56
CA ALA A 23 -9.52 -7.41 -18.80
C ALA A 23 -8.78 -6.53 -17.78
N ARG A 24 -9.35 -5.37 -17.41
CA ARG A 24 -8.81 -4.50 -16.36
C ARG A 24 -8.83 -5.20 -15.00
N TYR A 25 -9.94 -5.85 -14.63
CA TYR A 25 -10.04 -6.58 -13.37
C TYR A 25 -9.05 -7.75 -13.30
N ALA A 26 -8.89 -8.50 -14.39
CA ALA A 26 -7.92 -9.59 -14.46
C ALA A 26 -6.47 -9.11 -14.36
N ARG A 27 -6.14 -7.91 -14.87
CA ARG A 27 -4.81 -7.30 -14.66
C ARG A 27 -4.62 -6.87 -13.21
N ASN A 28 -5.60 -6.20 -12.63
CA ASN A 28 -5.52 -5.71 -11.25
C ASN A 28 -5.46 -6.85 -10.24
N TYR A 29 -6.27 -7.90 -10.42
CA TYR A 29 -6.25 -9.09 -9.57
C TYR A 29 -4.85 -9.70 -9.52
N ARG A 30 -4.28 -10.02 -10.68
CA ARG A 30 -2.92 -10.57 -10.79
C ARG A 30 -1.85 -9.64 -10.20
N MET A 31 -1.98 -8.34 -10.42
CA MET A 31 -1.03 -7.37 -9.84
C MET A 31 -1.05 -7.40 -8.31
N ILE A 32 -2.21 -7.61 -7.69
CA ILE A 32 -2.37 -7.61 -6.24
C ILE A 32 -2.01 -8.99 -5.64
N THR A 33 -2.31 -10.08 -6.34
CA THR A 33 -2.16 -11.45 -5.80
C THR A 33 -0.84 -12.13 -6.14
N ASP A 34 -0.28 -11.89 -7.33
CA ASP A 34 0.80 -12.74 -7.86
C ASP A 34 2.18 -12.20 -7.49
N GLN A 35 2.31 -10.89 -7.25
CA GLN A 35 3.59 -10.22 -6.96
C GLN A 35 3.44 -9.09 -5.91
N PRO A 36 2.90 -9.36 -4.72
CA PRO A 36 2.71 -8.33 -3.69
C PRO A 36 4.05 -7.70 -3.25
N GLU A 37 5.17 -8.42 -3.34
CA GLU A 37 6.52 -7.93 -3.06
C GLU A 37 6.90 -6.70 -3.90
N ARG A 38 6.29 -6.51 -5.07
CA ARG A 38 6.50 -5.31 -5.89
C ARG A 38 6.12 -4.04 -5.12
N PHE A 39 5.05 -4.09 -4.32
CA PHE A 39 4.62 -2.92 -3.56
C PHE A 39 5.59 -2.57 -2.43
N TYR A 40 6.30 -3.57 -1.88
CA TYR A 40 7.39 -3.31 -0.95
C TYR A 40 8.53 -2.53 -1.61
N TRP A 41 8.98 -2.97 -2.80
CA TRP A 41 10.04 -2.27 -3.55
C TRP A 41 9.64 -0.84 -3.92
N LEU A 42 8.42 -0.66 -4.40
CA LEU A 42 7.89 0.67 -4.75
C LEU A 42 7.72 1.58 -3.51
N TRP A 43 7.36 1.00 -2.37
CA TRP A 43 7.35 1.71 -1.10
C TRP A 43 8.75 2.18 -0.70
N GLN A 44 9.75 1.30 -0.77
CA GLN A 44 11.14 1.66 -0.45
C GLN A 44 11.67 2.76 -1.36
N GLU A 45 11.41 2.66 -2.66
CA GLU A 45 11.79 3.68 -3.65
C GLU A 45 11.16 5.04 -3.32
N ALA A 46 9.85 5.07 -3.07
CA ALA A 46 9.14 6.31 -2.74
C ALA A 46 9.64 6.93 -1.42
N MET A 47 9.93 6.13 -0.40
CA MET A 47 10.52 6.59 0.86
C MET A 47 11.95 7.12 0.67
N ALA A 48 12.78 6.45 -0.13
CA ALA A 48 14.12 6.92 -0.44
C ALA A 48 14.06 8.28 -1.17
N HIS A 49 13.16 8.42 -2.14
CA HIS A 49 12.93 9.68 -2.84
C HIS A 49 12.46 10.80 -1.90
N SER A 50 11.55 10.52 -0.96
CA SER A 50 11.11 11.55 -0.01
C SER A 50 12.27 12.06 0.85
N LEU A 51 13.13 11.16 1.35
CA LEU A 51 14.28 11.52 2.17
C LEU A 51 15.33 12.33 1.39
N LEU A 52 15.54 12.02 0.10
CA LEU A 52 16.45 12.77 -0.76
C LEU A 52 15.92 14.18 -1.06
N LEU A 53 14.61 14.30 -1.30
CA LEU A 53 13.96 15.59 -1.57
C LEU A 53 13.92 16.50 -0.33
N GLU A 54 13.72 15.91 0.86
CA GLU A 54 13.76 16.65 2.14
C GLU A 54 15.11 17.33 2.38
N GLN A 55 16.23 16.73 1.94
CA GLN A 55 17.57 17.33 2.06
C GLN A 55 17.73 18.62 1.22
N GLN A 56 16.84 18.84 0.26
CA GLN A 56 16.87 19.98 -0.66
C GLN A 56 15.56 20.78 -0.58
N ALA A 57 14.92 20.81 0.59
CA ALA A 57 13.55 21.28 0.82
C ALA A 57 13.13 22.57 0.07
N GLU A 58 14.03 23.54 -0.04
CA GLU A 58 13.77 24.86 -0.64
C GLU A 58 13.97 24.92 -2.17
N VAL A 59 14.58 23.90 -2.77
CA VAL A 59 14.80 23.84 -4.22
C VAL A 59 13.45 23.83 -4.93
N SER A 60 13.22 24.82 -5.78
CA SER A 60 12.05 24.85 -6.66
C SER A 60 12.24 23.93 -7.85
N CYS A 61 11.19 23.21 -8.23
CA CYS A 61 11.14 22.33 -9.39
C CYS A 61 10.17 22.92 -10.45
N PRO A 62 10.64 23.77 -11.38
CA PRO A 62 9.78 24.51 -12.30
C PRO A 62 8.94 23.60 -13.21
N ASP A 63 9.52 22.48 -13.65
CA ASP A 63 8.85 21.49 -14.51
C ASP A 63 7.73 20.71 -13.79
N HIS A 64 7.59 20.90 -12.48
CA HIS A 64 6.61 20.25 -11.62
C HIS A 64 5.67 21.26 -10.98
N ALA A 65 5.08 22.12 -11.82
CA ALA A 65 4.15 23.18 -11.41
C ALA A 65 4.74 24.17 -10.38
N GLY A 66 6.08 24.33 -10.38
CA GLY A 66 6.78 25.21 -9.44
C GLY A 66 6.79 24.72 -7.99
N LEU A 67 6.44 23.47 -7.73
CA LEU A 67 6.49 22.89 -6.39
C LEU A 67 7.93 22.88 -5.86
N THR A 68 8.07 23.00 -4.53
CA THR A 68 9.36 22.82 -3.87
C THR A 68 9.68 21.33 -3.71
N ALA A 69 10.96 21.01 -3.51
CA ALA A 69 11.38 19.65 -3.21
C ALA A 69 10.67 19.11 -1.96
N LEU A 70 10.44 19.95 -0.92
CA LEU A 70 9.67 19.54 0.26
C LEU A 70 8.22 19.14 -0.09
N GLN A 71 7.55 19.88 -0.97
CA GLN A 71 6.19 19.54 -1.40
C GLN A 71 6.17 18.23 -2.22
N LEU A 72 7.19 18.02 -3.06
CA LEU A 72 7.36 16.76 -3.78
C LEU A 72 7.71 15.60 -2.83
N ALA A 73 8.46 15.85 -1.76
CA ALA A 73 8.75 14.85 -0.74
C ALA A 73 7.48 14.37 -0.04
N GLU A 74 6.55 15.27 0.29
CA GLU A 74 5.24 14.89 0.82
C GLU A 74 4.41 14.08 -0.19
N GLY A 75 4.52 14.39 -1.48
CA GLY A 75 3.93 13.58 -2.56
C GLY A 75 4.54 12.17 -2.64
N ALA A 76 5.86 12.06 -2.47
CA ALA A 76 6.56 10.79 -2.40
C ALA A 76 6.13 9.99 -1.15
N ARG A 77 6.00 10.62 0.03
CA ARG A 77 5.43 9.98 1.23
C ARG A 77 3.99 9.52 1.02
N ALA A 78 3.15 10.33 0.39
CA ALA A 78 1.78 9.92 0.05
C ALA A 78 1.76 8.70 -0.89
N THR A 79 2.69 8.65 -1.84
CA THR A 79 2.87 7.51 -2.75
C THR A 79 3.36 6.27 -2.00
N ALA A 80 4.31 6.42 -1.07
CA ALA A 80 4.74 5.34 -0.18
C ALA A 80 3.54 4.80 0.63
N ARG A 81 2.75 5.66 1.27
CA ARG A 81 1.53 5.25 2.01
C ARG A 81 0.56 4.43 1.15
N LEU A 82 0.40 4.80 -0.13
CA LEU A 82 -0.42 4.03 -1.07
C LEU A 82 0.15 2.63 -1.31
N PHE A 83 1.45 2.50 -1.52
CA PHE A 83 2.08 1.20 -1.73
C PHE A 83 2.08 0.34 -0.46
N ALA A 84 2.29 0.94 0.72
CA ALA A 84 2.12 0.26 2.00
C ALA A 84 0.69 -0.29 2.16
N PHE A 85 -0.32 0.49 1.78
CA PHE A 85 -1.71 0.03 1.77
C PHE A 85 -1.96 -1.12 0.78
N LEU A 86 -1.44 -1.01 -0.45
CA LEU A 86 -1.59 -2.09 -1.45
C LEU A 86 -0.87 -3.37 -1.04
N LEU A 87 0.30 -3.25 -0.39
CA LEU A 87 0.98 -4.39 0.21
C LEU A 87 0.12 -5.02 1.31
N ALA A 88 -0.45 -4.20 2.21
CA ALA A 88 -1.30 -4.68 3.30
C ALA A 88 -2.57 -5.39 2.80
N GLU A 89 -3.18 -4.91 1.72
CA GLU A 89 -4.40 -5.48 1.13
C GLU A 89 -4.21 -6.92 0.62
N ALA A 90 -3.03 -7.24 0.08
CA ALA A 90 -2.75 -8.58 -0.46
C ALA A 90 -2.48 -9.59 0.67
N PRO A 91 -3.27 -10.68 0.85
CA PRO A 91 -3.00 -11.67 1.89
C PRO A 91 -1.62 -12.30 1.76
N ALA A 92 -0.95 -12.54 2.90
CA ALA A 92 0.35 -13.19 2.89
C ALA A 92 0.20 -14.72 2.83
N HIS A 93 0.45 -15.30 1.66
CA HIS A 93 0.45 -16.76 1.48
C HIS A 93 1.79 -17.43 1.80
N LYS A 94 2.85 -16.65 2.01
CA LYS A 94 4.21 -17.11 2.32
C LYS A 94 4.87 -16.15 3.29
N THR A 95 5.90 -16.63 3.98
CA THR A 95 6.62 -15.86 5.00
C THR A 95 7.25 -14.59 4.42
N GLU A 96 7.76 -14.61 3.19
CA GLU A 96 8.42 -13.45 2.58
C GLU A 96 7.45 -12.26 2.39
N HIS A 97 6.19 -12.54 2.06
CA HIS A 97 5.16 -11.49 1.93
C HIS A 97 4.84 -10.89 3.31
N PHE A 98 4.82 -11.76 4.32
CA PHE A 98 4.55 -11.35 5.69
C PHE A 98 5.68 -10.51 6.28
N GLU A 99 6.94 -10.90 6.03
CA GLU A 99 8.13 -10.14 6.41
C GLU A 99 8.14 -8.73 5.79
N ALA A 100 7.75 -8.60 4.52
CA ALA A 100 7.63 -7.29 3.88
C ALA A 100 6.63 -6.37 4.61
N LYS A 101 5.51 -6.90 5.09
CA LYS A 101 4.52 -6.14 5.88
C LYS A 101 5.08 -5.73 7.25
N ILE A 102 5.83 -6.62 7.91
CA ILE A 102 6.53 -6.29 9.18
C ILE A 102 7.48 -5.13 8.96
N MET A 103 8.33 -5.20 7.93
CA MET A 103 9.32 -4.16 7.63
C MET A 103 8.67 -2.79 7.39
N VAL A 104 7.56 -2.75 6.65
CA VAL A 104 6.80 -1.51 6.42
C VAL A 104 6.16 -1.02 7.71
N TYR A 105 5.53 -1.91 8.48
CA TYR A 105 4.92 -1.55 9.76
C TYR A 105 5.93 -0.94 10.72
N GLU A 106 7.08 -1.60 10.93
CA GLU A 106 8.11 -1.12 11.84
C GLU A 106 8.62 0.26 11.41
N ALA A 107 8.93 0.44 10.13
CA ALA A 107 9.38 1.73 9.61
C ALA A 107 8.36 2.86 9.85
N MET A 108 7.06 2.58 9.70
CA MET A 108 6.00 3.57 9.93
C MET A 108 5.67 3.74 11.42
N ALA A 109 5.82 2.71 12.24
CA ALA A 109 5.47 2.72 13.65
C ALA A 109 6.51 3.45 14.52
N PHE A 110 7.74 3.61 14.03
CA PHE A 110 8.78 4.41 14.69
C PHE A 110 8.86 5.85 14.20
N ASP A 111 8.09 6.23 13.18
CA ASP A 111 7.98 7.63 12.71
C ASP A 111 6.73 8.29 13.35
N GLU A 112 6.94 9.04 14.44
CA GLU A 112 5.87 9.75 15.15
C GLU A 112 5.12 10.76 14.26
N ASP A 113 5.83 11.38 13.32
CA ASP A 113 5.23 12.30 12.36
C ASP A 113 4.31 11.54 11.41
N GLU A 114 4.75 10.39 10.92
CA GLU A 114 3.96 9.53 10.04
C GLU A 114 2.70 9.00 10.76
N ILE A 115 2.82 8.58 12.02
CA ILE A 115 1.68 8.16 12.85
C ILE A 115 0.63 9.28 13.00
N ARG A 116 1.07 10.53 13.13
CA ARG A 116 0.16 11.68 13.21
C ARG A 116 -0.50 12.01 11.88
N ARG A 117 0.20 11.80 10.76
CA ARG A 117 -0.23 12.19 9.41
C ARG A 117 -1.17 11.19 8.75
N THR A 118 -1.09 9.90 9.08
CA THR A 118 -1.87 8.86 8.37
C THR A 118 -2.37 7.76 9.30
N ARG A 119 -3.38 7.02 8.81
CA ARG A 119 -3.87 5.76 9.40
C ARG A 119 -3.29 4.52 8.73
N THR A 120 -2.47 4.67 7.70
CA THR A 120 -1.88 3.55 6.96
C THR A 120 -1.14 2.57 7.87
N SER A 121 -0.38 3.04 8.87
CA SER A 121 0.34 2.15 9.81
C SER A 121 -0.60 1.22 10.58
N TRP A 122 -1.76 1.72 11.01
CA TRP A 122 -2.79 0.92 11.69
C TRP A 122 -3.43 -0.12 10.77
N MET A 123 -3.62 0.23 9.50
CA MET A 123 -4.17 -0.69 8.49
C MET A 123 -3.17 -1.79 8.16
N VAL A 124 -1.88 -1.44 7.99
CA VAL A 124 -0.79 -2.41 7.82
C VAL A 124 -0.68 -3.33 9.03
N GLU A 125 -0.77 -2.78 10.25
CA GLU A 125 -0.76 -3.58 11.48
C GLU A 125 -1.92 -4.59 11.51
N ALA A 126 -3.14 -4.15 11.19
CA ALA A 126 -4.31 -5.01 11.20
C ALA A 126 -4.17 -6.16 10.18
N ALA A 127 -3.69 -5.87 8.97
CA ALA A 127 -3.41 -6.88 7.96
C ALA A 127 -2.35 -7.88 8.44
N MET A 128 -1.24 -7.38 9.01
CA MET A 128 -0.16 -8.19 9.56
C MET A 128 -0.67 -9.12 10.69
N GLN A 129 -1.52 -8.62 11.59
CA GLN A 129 -2.11 -9.46 12.64
C GLN A 129 -3.01 -10.57 12.09
N GLN A 130 -3.73 -10.30 10.99
CA GLN A 130 -4.55 -11.30 10.33
C GLN A 130 -3.69 -12.35 9.60
N ASP A 131 -2.70 -11.92 8.83
CA ASP A 131 -1.78 -12.81 8.11
C ASP A 131 -1.03 -13.73 9.08
N ALA A 132 -0.57 -13.18 10.21
CA ALA A 132 0.12 -13.98 11.23
C ALA A 132 -0.77 -15.12 11.75
N ARG A 133 -2.06 -14.85 12.01
CA ARG A 133 -3.01 -15.88 12.43
C ARG A 133 -3.20 -16.95 11.37
N GLU A 134 -3.33 -16.55 10.10
CA GLU A 134 -3.51 -17.48 8.98
C GLU A 134 -2.27 -18.35 8.74
N LEU A 135 -1.08 -17.79 8.96
CA LEU A 135 0.20 -18.51 8.86
C LEU A 135 0.56 -19.29 10.13
N GLY A 136 -0.24 -19.21 11.20
CA GLY A 136 0.05 -19.86 12.49
C GLY A 136 1.24 -19.24 13.24
N ILE A 137 1.57 -17.98 12.95
CA ILE A 137 2.65 -17.21 13.58
C ILE A 137 2.08 -16.42 14.76
N SER A 138 2.73 -16.50 15.92
CA SER A 138 2.39 -15.67 17.07
C SER A 138 3.17 -14.36 17.03
N LEU A 139 2.46 -13.23 16.96
CA LEU A 139 3.07 -11.90 17.11
C LEU A 139 2.98 -11.42 18.56
N SER A 140 4.07 -10.86 19.07
CA SER A 140 4.10 -10.16 20.35
C SER A 140 4.62 -8.75 20.17
N LYS A 141 3.96 -7.77 20.79
CA LYS A 141 4.48 -6.40 20.88
C LYS A 141 5.47 -6.35 22.04
N ILE A 142 6.67 -5.87 21.76
CA ILE A 142 7.66 -5.57 22.79
C ILE A 142 7.61 -4.07 23.03
N ALA A 143 7.39 -3.66 24.29
CA ALA A 143 7.50 -2.25 24.65
C ALA A 143 8.96 -1.81 24.45
N VAL A 144 9.17 -0.80 23.61
CA VAL A 144 10.47 -0.13 23.51
C VAL A 144 10.48 0.97 24.56
N GLU A 145 11.39 0.88 25.54
CA GLU A 145 11.52 1.94 26.54
C GLU A 145 12.01 3.24 25.88
N PRO A 146 11.50 4.42 26.31
CA PRO A 146 11.98 5.71 25.79
C PRO A 146 13.46 5.88 26.13
N GLY A 147 14.33 5.80 25.12
CA GLY A 147 15.80 5.92 25.27
C GLY A 147 16.59 4.65 24.95
N GLY A 148 15.94 3.52 24.67
CA GLY A 148 16.60 2.34 24.14
C GLY A 148 16.98 2.54 22.67
N SER A 149 18.25 2.85 22.40
CA SER A 149 18.77 2.78 21.02
C SER A 149 18.47 1.40 20.43
N PRO A 150 17.83 1.29 19.26
CA PRO A 150 17.66 0.01 18.58
C PRO A 150 18.97 -0.35 17.90
N SER A 151 19.98 -0.69 18.69
CA SER A 151 21.22 -1.26 18.18
C SER A 151 21.02 -2.77 18.08
N ARG A 152 20.62 -3.24 16.90
CA ARG A 152 20.82 -4.63 16.47
C ARG A 152 21.76 -4.59 15.27
N HIS A 153 23.04 -4.78 15.53
CA HIS A 153 24.02 -5.30 14.57
C HIS A 153 23.94 -6.82 14.56
#